data_AF-A0A812JAP0-F1
#
_entry.id   AF-A0A812JAP0-F1
#
_cell.length_a   1.000
_cell.length_b   1.000
_cell.length_c   1.000
_cell.angle_alpha   90.00
_cell.angle_beta   90.00
_cell.angle_gamma   90.00
#
_symmetry.space_group_name_H-M   'P 1'
#
loop_
_entity.id
_entity.type
_entity.pdbx_description
1 polymer ?
#
loop_
_entity_poly.entity_id
_entity_poly.type
_entity_poly.pdbx_seq_one_letter_code
_entity_poly.pdbx_strand_id
1 'polypeptide(L)'
;MRRVLQIRAPGDCIVSSVADDETPCREEERRIGAQVMVFAGSGARSPRSPRFRQRVIHWRDFPEQNMLTIAELPMDEQTRSSKSTSVAVLELLRGSQPAETQLMRVTMGLFVQQVGSWAGASLRSLCDAKRKLFQSTLGSIGGEALVTLQKADRDLYCVLSLRTCPGGWPLLPGNIGDTRDVKLPPCKAPEAFRFWHRWTGEFSFASYLQGFLEGLGVSDTQVFSTMNGKPLAFFQAAVIRSHWRLLADWFDHAWQCQTLAYQQDSDFSLRHTPKICDHKTARFAVVEDPEASIEDEKSPVSVRRTFIHVDDDPLCPAQHARSKSK
;
A
#
# COMPACT_ATOMS: atom_id res chain seq x y z
N MET A 1 -12.08 7.94 20.38
CA MET A 1 -10.65 7.98 20.00
C MET A 1 -10.42 6.78 19.09
N ARG A 2 -9.84 6.97 17.90
CA ARG A 2 -9.48 5.84 17.03
C ARG A 2 -8.18 5.24 17.56
N ARG A 3 -8.18 3.96 17.89
CA ARG A 3 -6.98 3.22 18.28
C ARG A 3 -6.56 2.34 17.12
N VAL A 4 -5.34 2.53 16.63
CA VAL A 4 -4.74 1.62 15.65
C VAL A 4 -4.51 0.27 16.32
N LEU A 5 -5.13 -0.78 15.80
CA LEU A 5 -4.99 -2.15 16.30
C LEU A 5 -3.87 -2.90 15.58
N GLN A 6 -3.77 -2.70 14.25
CA GLN A 6 -2.81 -3.40 13.40
C GLN A 6 -2.50 -2.55 12.18
N ILE A 7 -1.24 -2.50 11.75
CA ILE A 7 -0.83 -1.95 10.46
C ILE A 7 -0.55 -3.14 9.54
N ARG A 8 -1.21 -3.19 8.37
CA ARG A 8 -1.12 -4.30 7.41
C ARG A 8 -0.12 -4.00 6.31
N ALA A 9 -0.21 -2.80 5.78
CA ALA A 9 0.70 -2.25 4.80
C ALA A 9 0.72 -0.72 4.98
N PRO A 10 1.64 -0.02 4.33
CA PRO A 10 1.64 1.44 4.36
C PRO A 10 0.34 2.01 3.79
N GLY A 11 -0.28 2.90 4.57
CA GLY A 11 -1.63 3.39 4.30
C GLY A 11 -2.77 2.45 4.70
N ASP A 12 -2.52 1.16 4.98
CA ASP A 12 -3.55 0.18 5.33
C ASP A 12 -3.44 -0.27 6.80
N CYS A 13 -4.44 0.11 7.60
CA CYS A 13 -4.48 -0.22 9.01
C CYS A 13 -5.87 -0.67 9.46
N ILE A 14 -5.90 -1.52 10.48
CA ILE A 14 -7.13 -1.86 11.20
C ILE A 14 -7.18 -0.97 12.43
N VAL A 15 -8.28 -0.24 12.59
CA VAL A 15 -8.51 0.62 13.75
C VAL A 15 -9.78 0.17 14.47
N SER A 16 -9.80 0.32 15.80
CA SER A 16 -11.04 0.29 16.57
C SER A 16 -11.42 1.69 16.98
N SER A 17 -12.67 2.06 16.77
CA SER A 17 -13.28 3.19 17.46
C SER A 17 -14.07 2.66 18.66
N VAL A 18 -13.75 3.21 19.83
CA VAL A 18 -14.60 3.03 21.02
C VAL A 18 -15.38 4.32 21.21
N ALA A 19 -16.70 4.20 21.33
CA ALA A 19 -17.63 5.31 21.45
C ALA A 19 -17.66 5.93 22.86
N ASP A 20 -16.54 5.90 23.60
CA ASP A 20 -16.48 6.19 25.04
C ASP A 20 -16.47 7.69 25.38
N ASP A 21 -16.98 8.57 24.51
CA ASP A 21 -16.89 10.02 24.73
C ASP A 21 -18.10 10.73 24.12
N GLU A 22 -18.79 11.53 24.92
CA GLU A 22 -20.02 12.27 24.57
C GLU A 22 -19.73 13.53 23.74
N THR A 23 -18.87 13.41 22.74
CA THR A 23 -18.66 14.51 21.79
C THR A 23 -19.76 14.48 20.73
N PRO A 24 -20.36 15.63 20.33
CA PRO A 24 -21.46 15.68 19.35
C PRO A 24 -21.13 14.98 18.02
N CYS A 25 -19.85 15.01 17.62
CA CYS A 25 -19.36 14.32 16.43
C CYS A 25 -19.53 12.79 16.52
N ARG A 26 -19.46 12.22 17.74
CA ARG A 26 -19.61 10.78 17.98
C ARG A 26 -21.06 10.32 18.10
N GLU A 27 -21.99 11.19 18.48
CA GLU A 27 -23.43 10.92 18.37
C GLU A 27 -23.78 10.58 16.91
N GLU A 28 -23.24 11.39 15.98
CA GLU A 28 -23.41 11.21 14.54
C GLU A 28 -22.71 9.92 14.05
N GLU A 29 -21.49 9.61 14.52
CA GLU A 29 -20.82 8.33 14.23
C GLU A 29 -21.60 7.11 14.76
N ARG A 30 -22.18 7.19 15.97
CA ARG A 30 -23.03 6.12 16.53
C ARG A 30 -24.28 5.93 15.70
N ARG A 31 -24.92 7.03 15.27
CA ARG A 31 -26.10 6.99 14.40
C ARG A 31 -25.78 6.38 13.04
N ILE A 32 -24.65 6.75 12.44
CA ILE A 32 -24.10 6.15 11.23
C ILE A 32 -23.86 4.65 11.42
N GLY A 33 -23.14 4.26 12.48
CA GLY A 33 -22.81 2.86 12.75
C GLY A 33 -24.06 2.00 12.95
N ALA A 34 -25.06 2.53 13.68
CA ALA A 34 -26.35 1.87 13.83
C ALA A 34 -27.07 1.68 12.49
N GLN A 35 -27.08 2.68 11.61
CA GLN A 35 -27.67 2.58 10.26
C GLN A 35 -26.92 1.58 9.38
N VAL A 36 -25.59 1.55 9.43
CA VAL A 36 -24.76 0.58 8.67
C VAL A 36 -25.02 -0.84 9.14
N MET A 37 -25.16 -1.07 10.46
CA MET A 37 -25.48 -2.40 10.99
C MET A 37 -26.86 -2.90 10.56
N VAL A 38 -27.84 -1.98 10.46
CA VAL A 38 -29.16 -2.27 9.89
C VAL A 38 -29.04 -2.66 8.42
N PHE A 39 -28.21 -1.96 7.64
CA PHE A 39 -27.97 -2.30 6.23
C PHE A 39 -27.20 -3.61 6.03
N ALA A 40 -26.31 -3.96 6.95
CA ALA A 40 -25.56 -5.21 6.92
C ALA A 40 -26.39 -6.45 7.34
N GLY A 41 -27.69 -6.29 7.62
CA GLY A 41 -28.57 -7.39 8.02
C GLY A 41 -28.25 -7.99 9.39
N SER A 42 -27.42 -7.32 10.20
CA SER A 42 -27.16 -7.74 11.58
C SER A 42 -28.37 -7.43 12.43
N GLY A 43 -29.14 -8.46 12.80
CA GLY A 43 -30.32 -8.34 13.65
C GLY A 43 -29.99 -7.57 14.93
N ALA A 44 -30.81 -6.55 15.23
CA ALA A 44 -30.62 -5.65 16.36
C ALA A 44 -30.53 -6.41 17.69
N ARG A 45 -29.32 -6.65 18.20
CA ARG A 45 -29.07 -7.14 19.56
C ARG A 45 -28.48 -6.01 20.41
N SER A 46 -29.23 -5.64 21.46
CA SER A 46 -28.89 -5.06 22.79
C SER A 46 -27.68 -4.09 22.98
N PRO A 47 -27.77 -3.09 23.88
CA PRO A 47 -27.08 -1.80 23.79
C PRO A 47 -25.71 -1.79 24.51
N ARG A 48 -24.83 -2.75 24.23
CA ARG A 48 -23.41 -2.51 24.54
C ARG A 48 -22.86 -1.59 23.48
N SER A 49 -22.20 -0.50 23.89
CA SER A 49 -21.57 0.49 23.03
C SER A 49 -20.85 -0.24 21.89
N PRO A 50 -21.36 -0.20 20.66
CA PRO A 50 -20.83 -1.03 19.59
C PRO A 50 -19.37 -0.65 19.37
N ARG A 51 -18.46 -1.61 19.57
CA ARG A 51 -17.07 -1.44 19.19
C ARG A 51 -16.99 -1.68 17.69
N PHE A 52 -16.70 -0.63 16.94
CA PHE A 52 -16.56 -0.75 15.50
C PHE A 52 -15.10 -1.05 15.18
N ARG A 53 -14.87 -2.17 14.48
CA ARG A 53 -13.60 -2.41 13.79
C ARG A 53 -13.76 -1.96 12.35
N GLN A 54 -12.79 -1.22 11.86
CA GLN A 54 -12.74 -0.80 10.47
C GLN A 54 -11.32 -0.94 9.96
N ARG A 55 -11.19 -1.39 8.72
CA ARG A 55 -9.94 -1.32 7.96
C ARG A 55 -9.94 0.01 7.22
N VAL A 56 -8.92 0.81 7.42
CA VAL A 56 -8.75 2.11 6.81
C VAL A 56 -7.56 2.01 5.87
N ILE A 57 -7.80 2.19 4.59
CA ILE A 57 -6.81 2.12 3.52
C ILE A 57 -6.62 3.52 2.96
N HIS A 58 -5.39 4.01 2.96
CA HIS A 58 -4.99 5.31 2.44
C HIS A 58 -4.13 5.07 1.21
N TRP A 59 -4.58 5.57 0.06
CA TRP A 59 -3.83 5.60 -1.17
C TRP A 59 -3.58 7.03 -1.58
N ARG A 60 -2.34 7.34 -1.93
CA ARG A 60 -1.99 8.59 -2.59
C ARG A 60 -1.91 8.34 -4.09
N ASP A 61 -2.06 9.43 -4.84
CA ASP A 61 -2.06 9.47 -6.30
C ASP A 61 -3.02 8.44 -6.92
N PHE A 62 -4.19 8.25 -6.30
CA PHE A 62 -5.23 7.34 -6.77
C PHE A 62 -6.62 8.00 -6.71
N PRO A 63 -7.46 7.90 -7.76
CA PRO A 63 -7.16 7.32 -9.08
C PRO A 63 -6.18 8.16 -9.92
N GLU A 64 -6.00 9.45 -9.63
CA GLU A 64 -5.11 10.35 -10.38
C GLU A 64 -4.00 10.94 -9.49
N GLN A 65 -3.01 11.56 -10.13
CA GLN A 65 -1.91 12.20 -9.41
C GLN A 65 -2.38 13.35 -8.51
N ASN A 66 -1.75 13.45 -7.34
CA ASN A 66 -2.02 14.39 -6.26
C ASN A 66 -3.34 14.17 -5.52
N MET A 67 -4.04 13.05 -5.76
CA MET A 67 -5.22 12.66 -5.00
C MET A 67 -4.87 11.84 -3.76
N LEU A 68 -5.60 12.03 -2.66
CA LEU A 68 -5.57 11.12 -1.51
C LEU A 68 -6.91 10.40 -1.42
N THR A 69 -6.88 9.10 -1.70
CA THR A 69 -7.97 8.17 -1.45
C THR A 69 -7.89 7.60 -0.04
N ILE A 70 -8.95 7.78 0.74
CA ILE A 70 -9.14 7.07 2.00
C ILE A 70 -10.36 6.17 1.84
N ALA A 71 -10.16 4.86 1.99
CA ALA A 71 -11.18 3.82 2.02
C ALA A 71 -11.38 3.30 3.44
N GLU A 72 -12.53 3.59 4.03
CA GLU A 72 -12.97 3.01 5.31
C GLU A 72 -13.88 1.81 5.05
N LEU A 73 -13.42 0.62 5.43
CA LEU A 73 -14.12 -0.66 5.26
C LEU A 73 -14.57 -1.16 6.64
N PRO A 74 -15.88 -1.18 6.95
CA PRO A 74 -16.36 -1.77 8.19
C PRO A 74 -16.04 -3.27 8.21
N MET A 75 -15.61 -3.77 9.37
CA MET A 75 -15.33 -5.19 9.60
C MET A 75 -16.30 -5.74 10.65
N ASP A 76 -16.87 -6.91 10.38
CA ASP A 76 -17.62 -7.66 11.38
C ASP A 76 -16.64 -8.18 12.44
N GLU A 77 -16.97 -7.94 13.71
CA GLU A 77 -16.15 -8.33 14.85
C GLU A 77 -16.04 -9.86 15.00
N GLN A 78 -17.12 -10.60 14.66
CA GLN A 78 -17.17 -12.05 14.82
C GLN A 78 -16.47 -12.77 13.67
N THR A 79 -16.79 -12.38 12.43
CA THR A 79 -16.25 -13.08 11.26
C THR A 79 -14.89 -12.56 10.82
N ARG A 80 -14.45 -11.38 11.30
CA ARG A 80 -13.26 -10.64 10.80
C ARG A 80 -13.27 -10.43 9.27
N SER A 81 -14.40 -10.68 8.63
CA SER A 81 -14.56 -10.65 7.18
C SER A 81 -15.40 -9.42 6.80
N SER A 82 -15.01 -8.73 5.74
CA SER A 82 -15.75 -7.58 5.22
C SER A 82 -16.88 -8.06 4.31
N LYS A 83 -17.95 -8.60 4.88
CA LYS A 83 -19.03 -9.24 4.08
C LYS A 83 -19.98 -8.30 3.35
N SER A 84 -19.84 -6.98 3.45
CA SER A 84 -20.63 -6.04 2.67
C SER A 84 -19.88 -4.72 2.53
N THR A 85 -19.42 -4.45 1.32
CA THR A 85 -18.63 -3.28 0.93
C THR A 85 -19.44 -2.02 1.16
N SER A 86 -19.00 -1.22 2.13
CA SER A 86 -19.20 0.22 2.14
C SER A 86 -17.82 0.80 1.98
N VAL A 87 -17.51 1.32 0.80
CA VAL A 87 -16.25 2.04 0.56
C VAL A 87 -16.62 3.52 0.61
N ALA A 88 -16.11 4.25 1.59
CA ALA A 88 -16.01 5.71 1.46
C ALA A 88 -14.79 5.97 0.59
N VAL A 89 -14.88 6.61 -0.59
CA VAL A 89 -13.68 7.07 -1.31
C VAL A 89 -13.55 8.55 -1.05
N LEU A 90 -12.54 8.95 -0.27
CA LEU A 90 -12.16 10.34 -0.15
C LEU A 90 -11.39 10.77 -1.41
N GLU A 91 -11.69 11.90 -2.00
CA GLU A 91 -10.83 12.54 -3.00
C GLU A 91 -10.19 13.77 -2.36
N LEU A 92 -8.94 14.09 -2.69
CA LEU A 92 -8.27 15.30 -2.23
C LEU A 92 -7.65 15.95 -3.45
N LEU A 93 -8.38 16.84 -4.12
CA LEU A 93 -7.80 17.62 -5.20
C LEU A 93 -6.97 18.75 -4.62
N ARG A 94 -5.69 18.77 -4.98
CA ARG A 94 -4.86 19.97 -4.83
C ARG A 94 -5.13 20.85 -6.05
N GLY A 95 -5.67 22.06 -5.85
CA GLY A 95 -5.90 23.02 -6.93
C GLY A 95 -4.64 23.19 -7.79
N SER A 96 -4.78 23.01 -9.11
CA SER A 96 -3.66 23.04 -10.06
C SER A 96 -3.18 24.45 -10.40
N GLN A 97 -3.89 25.50 -9.97
CA GLN A 97 -3.53 26.88 -10.25
C GLN A 97 -3.08 27.65 -9.00
N PRO A 98 -1.97 28.40 -9.07
CA PRO A 98 -1.48 29.22 -7.96
C PRO A 98 -2.36 30.45 -7.66
N ALA A 99 -3.29 30.80 -8.55
CA ALA A 99 -4.15 31.98 -8.42
C ALA A 99 -5.56 31.67 -7.89
N GLU A 100 -6.04 30.42 -8.04
CA GLU A 100 -7.26 29.98 -7.39
C GLU A 100 -6.89 29.49 -5.99
N THR A 101 -7.46 30.13 -4.98
CA THR A 101 -7.44 29.72 -3.58
C THR A 101 -7.35 28.22 -3.41
N GLN A 102 -6.53 27.78 -2.44
CA GLN A 102 -6.27 26.39 -2.00
C GLN A 102 -7.57 25.61 -1.66
N LEU A 103 -8.42 25.38 -2.66
CA LEU A 103 -9.69 24.70 -2.51
C LEU A 103 -9.39 23.22 -2.63
N MET A 104 -9.46 22.56 -1.48
CA MET A 104 -9.44 21.11 -1.40
C MET A 104 -10.83 20.59 -1.78
N ARG A 105 -10.97 20.02 -2.98
CA ARG A 105 -12.22 19.32 -3.33
C ARG A 105 -12.17 17.92 -2.72
N VAL A 106 -13.23 17.61 -1.99
CA VAL A 106 -13.45 16.28 -1.42
C VAL A 106 -14.70 15.65 -2.01
N THR A 107 -14.48 14.63 -2.80
CA THR A 107 -15.52 13.69 -3.20
C THR A 107 -15.60 12.60 -2.15
N MET A 108 -16.82 12.21 -1.81
CA MET A 108 -17.08 11.10 -0.92
C MET A 108 -18.09 10.18 -1.59
N GLY A 109 -17.59 9.07 -2.15
CA GLY A 109 -18.43 8.03 -2.73
C GLY A 109 -18.80 7.00 -1.66
N LEU A 110 -20.04 6.52 -1.65
CA LEU A 110 -20.45 5.35 -0.87
C LEU A 110 -20.79 4.22 -1.84
N PHE A 111 -19.90 3.24 -1.97
CA PHE A 111 -20.10 2.13 -2.89
C PHE A 111 -20.79 0.98 -2.18
N VAL A 112 -22.01 0.65 -2.61
CA VAL A 112 -22.80 -0.48 -2.09
C VAL A 112 -23.33 -1.25 -3.31
N GLN A 113 -23.02 -2.55 -3.41
CA GLN A 113 -23.30 -3.33 -4.63
C GLN A 113 -24.80 -3.57 -4.88
N GLN A 114 -25.62 -3.64 -3.83
CA GLN A 114 -27.07 -3.77 -3.95
C GLN A 114 -27.74 -3.00 -2.81
N VAL A 115 -28.49 -1.96 -3.17
CA VAL A 115 -29.23 -1.14 -2.22
C VAL A 115 -30.69 -1.19 -2.62
N GLY A 116 -31.54 -1.77 -1.77
CA GLY A 116 -32.97 -1.64 -1.97
C GLY A 116 -33.38 -0.17 -1.96
N SER A 117 -34.32 0.24 -2.80
CA SER A 117 -34.76 1.64 -2.91
C SER A 117 -35.16 2.28 -1.57
N TRP A 118 -35.63 1.46 -0.62
CA TRP A 118 -35.94 1.84 0.77
C TRP A 118 -34.76 2.44 1.55
N ALA A 119 -33.53 2.10 1.18
CA ALA A 119 -32.32 2.49 1.89
C ALA A 119 -31.76 3.87 1.44
N GLY A 120 -32.26 4.44 0.35
CA GLY A 120 -31.71 5.65 -0.25
C GLY A 120 -31.76 6.89 0.66
N ALA A 121 -32.72 6.98 1.58
CA ALA A 121 -32.79 8.08 2.55
C ALA A 121 -31.71 7.97 3.65
N SER A 122 -31.47 6.77 4.19
CA SER A 122 -30.46 6.57 5.21
C SER A 122 -29.04 6.56 4.63
N LEU A 123 -28.83 6.14 3.38
CA LEU A 123 -27.54 6.34 2.70
C LEU A 123 -27.22 7.83 2.51
N ARG A 124 -28.20 8.66 2.13
CA ARG A 124 -27.99 10.11 2.06
C ARG A 124 -27.65 10.70 3.43
N SER A 125 -28.36 10.28 4.47
CA SER A 125 -28.08 10.68 5.85
C SER A 125 -26.67 10.28 6.30
N LEU A 126 -26.24 9.08 5.94
CA LEU A 126 -24.89 8.57 6.18
C LEU A 126 -23.83 9.41 5.44
N CYS A 127 -24.08 9.73 4.17
CA CYS A 127 -23.19 10.59 3.39
C CYS A 127 -23.10 12.01 3.98
N ASP A 128 -24.21 12.61 4.40
CA ASP A 128 -24.18 13.94 5.00
C ASP A 128 -23.44 13.94 6.34
N ALA A 129 -23.67 12.93 7.17
CA ALA A 129 -23.03 12.75 8.46
C ALA A 129 -21.51 12.56 8.32
N LYS A 130 -21.08 11.70 7.37
CA LYS A 130 -19.65 11.50 7.06
C LYS A 130 -19.01 12.77 6.48
N ARG A 131 -19.74 13.53 5.64
CA ARG A 131 -19.28 14.82 5.12
C ARG A 131 -19.00 15.81 6.25
N LYS A 132 -19.92 15.94 7.21
CA LYS A 132 -19.74 16.82 8.38
C LYS A 132 -18.57 16.39 9.26
N LEU A 133 -18.47 15.09 9.55
CA LEU A 133 -17.36 14.54 10.32
C LEU A 133 -16.03 14.85 9.64
N PHE A 134 -15.97 14.68 8.33
CA PHE A 134 -14.79 14.95 7.54
C PHE A 134 -14.45 16.45 7.50
N GLN A 135 -15.43 17.34 7.30
CA GLN A 135 -15.22 18.79 7.38
C GLN A 135 -14.68 19.22 8.75
N SER A 136 -15.22 18.66 9.83
CA SER A 136 -14.74 18.89 11.20
C SER A 136 -13.31 18.35 11.39
N THR A 137 -13.03 17.17 10.83
CA THR A 137 -11.71 16.54 10.89
C THR A 137 -10.68 17.35 10.10
N LEU A 138 -11.00 17.82 8.90
CA LEU A 138 -10.12 18.72 8.15
C LEU A 138 -9.87 20.04 8.84
N GLY A 139 -10.94 20.64 9.38
CA GLY A 139 -10.84 21.89 10.13
C GLY A 139 -9.97 21.76 11.38
N SER A 140 -9.91 20.57 11.98
CA SER A 140 -9.06 20.29 13.15
C SER A 140 -7.66 19.81 12.79
N ILE A 141 -7.47 19.14 11.65
CA ILE A 141 -6.17 18.64 11.19
C ILE A 141 -5.27 19.80 10.74
N GLY A 142 -5.83 20.89 10.19
CA GLY A 142 -5.03 22.02 9.72
C GLY A 142 -4.00 21.65 8.64
N GLY A 143 -3.34 22.64 8.05
CA GLY A 143 -2.27 22.37 7.07
C GLY A 143 -1.08 21.61 7.67
N GLU A 144 -0.83 21.80 8.98
CA GLU A 144 0.35 21.28 9.67
C GLU A 144 0.31 19.77 9.91
N ALA A 145 -0.84 19.18 10.20
CA ALA A 145 -0.91 17.72 10.40
C ALA A 145 -0.76 16.95 9.08
N LEU A 146 -1.22 17.49 7.94
CA LEU A 146 -0.93 16.89 6.63
C LEU A 146 0.57 16.90 6.32
N VAL A 147 1.26 18.01 6.59
CA VAL A 147 2.72 18.11 6.47
C VAL A 147 3.41 17.10 7.41
N THR A 148 2.91 16.95 8.63
CA THR A 148 3.41 15.98 9.61
C THR A 148 3.26 14.54 9.11
N LEU A 149 2.11 14.19 8.54
CA LEU A 149 1.87 12.87 7.95
C LEU A 149 2.76 12.63 6.72
N GLN A 150 2.97 13.63 5.87
CA GLN A 150 3.91 13.53 4.74
C GLN A 150 5.35 13.34 5.22
N LYS A 151 5.75 14.03 6.29
CA LYS A 151 7.07 13.87 6.90
C LYS A 151 7.23 12.48 7.51
N ALA A 152 6.25 12.03 8.29
CA ALA A 152 6.26 10.70 8.90
C ALA A 152 6.35 9.59 7.84
N ASP A 153 5.62 9.74 6.74
CA ASP A 153 5.67 8.80 5.61
C ASP A 153 7.02 8.82 4.89
N ARG A 154 7.59 10.01 4.65
CA ARG A 154 8.97 10.14 4.13
C ARG A 154 9.99 9.50 5.07
N ASP A 155 9.71 9.50 6.38
CA ASP A 155 10.58 8.92 7.38
C ASP A 155 10.39 7.41 7.59
N LEU A 156 9.25 6.86 7.15
CA LEU A 156 8.95 5.44 7.24
C LEU A 156 9.76 4.61 6.25
N TYR A 157 10.04 5.16 5.07
CA TYR A 157 10.75 4.47 4.01
C TYR A 157 12.17 4.94 3.82
N CYS A 158 13.01 4.03 3.34
CA CYS A 158 14.28 4.34 2.70
C CYS A 158 14.10 4.07 1.20
N VAL A 159 14.45 5.04 0.36
CA VAL A 159 14.47 4.87 -1.09
C VAL A 159 15.90 4.56 -1.47
N LEU A 160 16.13 3.38 -2.03
CA LEU A 160 17.42 2.95 -2.49
C LEU A 160 17.51 3.18 -3.99
N SER A 161 18.70 3.53 -4.48
CA SER A 161 18.97 3.62 -5.91
C SER A 161 20.16 2.78 -6.31
N LEU A 162 20.01 2.00 -7.36
CA LEU A 162 21.10 1.31 -8.02
C LEU A 162 21.71 2.24 -9.08
N ARG A 163 23.03 2.39 -9.03
CA ARG A 163 23.79 3.21 -9.97
C ARG A 163 24.87 2.38 -10.63
N THR A 164 25.12 2.69 -11.91
CA THR A 164 26.31 2.28 -12.67
C THR A 164 26.45 0.76 -12.80
N CYS A 165 25.94 0.19 -13.88
CA CYS A 165 26.03 -1.25 -14.18
C CYS A 165 26.73 -1.50 -15.53
N PRO A 166 28.02 -1.12 -15.70
CA PRO A 166 28.68 -1.11 -17.00
C PRO A 166 28.89 -2.51 -17.61
N GLY A 167 29.01 -3.55 -16.78
CA GLY A 167 29.11 -4.95 -17.21
C GLY A 167 27.76 -5.67 -17.32
N GLY A 168 26.65 -4.94 -17.29
CA GLY A 168 25.29 -5.50 -17.21
C GLY A 168 24.76 -5.56 -15.78
N TRP A 169 23.61 -6.21 -15.59
CA TRP A 169 22.91 -6.24 -14.31
C TRP A 169 23.77 -6.87 -13.21
N PRO A 170 23.66 -6.38 -11.95
CA PRO A 170 24.42 -6.94 -10.85
C PRO A 170 24.07 -8.42 -10.61
N LEU A 171 24.99 -9.13 -9.95
CA LEU A 171 24.83 -10.54 -9.62
C LEU A 171 23.91 -10.71 -8.39
N LEU A 172 23.23 -11.84 -8.32
CA LEU A 172 22.47 -12.30 -7.16
C LEU A 172 23.24 -13.40 -6.41
N PRO A 173 23.05 -13.55 -5.09
CA PRO A 173 23.54 -14.72 -4.37
C PRO A 173 23.01 -16.01 -5.01
N GLY A 174 23.91 -16.94 -5.33
CA GLY A 174 23.62 -18.24 -5.94
C GLY A 174 23.64 -19.39 -4.94
N ASN A 175 23.07 -20.52 -5.34
CA ASN A 175 23.10 -21.75 -4.55
C ASN A 175 24.30 -22.63 -4.94
N ILE A 176 24.78 -23.43 -3.99
CA ILE A 176 25.86 -24.38 -4.25
C ILE A 176 25.40 -25.37 -5.34
N GLY A 177 26.12 -25.42 -6.45
CA GLY A 177 25.93 -26.43 -7.49
C GLY A 177 25.33 -25.93 -8.81
N ASP A 178 24.99 -24.65 -8.92
CA ASP A 178 24.57 -24.10 -10.21
C ASP A 178 25.81 -23.83 -11.10
N THR A 179 25.74 -24.26 -12.36
CA THR A 179 26.90 -24.34 -13.27
C THR A 179 27.20 -23.02 -13.98
N ARG A 180 26.28 -22.05 -13.89
CA ARG A 180 26.39 -20.71 -14.52
C ARG A 180 26.91 -19.65 -13.55
N ASP A 181 27.42 -20.08 -12.39
CA ASP A 181 27.74 -19.19 -11.29
C ASP A 181 29.20 -18.74 -11.29
N VAL A 182 29.37 -17.47 -10.94
CA VAL A 182 30.66 -16.85 -10.60
C VAL A 182 31.03 -17.31 -9.20
N LYS A 183 32.14 -18.03 -9.10
CA LYS A 183 32.63 -18.59 -7.83
C LYS A 183 33.78 -17.77 -7.27
N LEU A 184 33.58 -17.21 -6.07
CA LEU A 184 34.64 -16.58 -5.30
C LEU A 184 35.51 -17.63 -4.57
N PRO A 185 36.83 -17.39 -4.47
CA PRO A 185 37.72 -18.24 -3.69
C PRO A 185 37.43 -18.11 -2.18
N PRO A 186 37.65 -19.18 -1.37
CA PRO A 186 37.32 -19.18 0.06
C PRO A 186 37.99 -18.06 0.87
N CYS A 187 39.15 -17.55 0.42
CA CYS A 187 39.87 -16.49 1.10
C CYS A 187 39.26 -15.09 0.91
N LYS A 188 38.34 -14.92 -0.05
CA LYS A 188 37.74 -13.62 -0.38
C LYS A 188 36.30 -13.47 0.09
N ALA A 189 35.60 -14.58 0.39
CA ALA A 189 34.20 -14.54 0.79
C ALA A 189 33.84 -15.72 1.71
N PRO A 190 33.00 -15.51 2.74
CA PRO A 190 32.38 -16.58 3.51
C PRO A 190 31.58 -17.54 2.62
N GLU A 191 31.40 -18.78 3.06
CA GLU A 191 30.72 -19.83 2.27
C GLU A 191 29.35 -19.41 1.72
N ALA A 192 28.56 -18.70 2.52
CA ALA A 192 27.25 -18.19 2.13
C ALA A 192 27.27 -17.21 0.93
N PHE A 193 28.41 -16.60 0.63
CA PHE A 193 28.58 -15.57 -0.41
C PHE A 193 29.60 -15.99 -1.48
N ARG A 194 29.80 -17.30 -1.66
CA ARG A 194 30.78 -17.81 -2.63
C ARG A 194 30.24 -17.95 -4.04
N PHE A 195 28.94 -18.14 -4.18
CA PHE A 195 28.29 -18.42 -5.46
C PHE A 195 27.39 -17.25 -5.84
N TRP A 196 27.47 -16.84 -7.09
CA TRP A 196 26.76 -15.68 -7.61
C TRP A 196 26.30 -15.95 -9.03
N HIS A 197 25.08 -15.57 -9.36
CA HIS A 197 24.53 -15.76 -10.70
C HIS A 197 24.02 -14.44 -11.28
N ARG A 198 23.94 -14.35 -12.60
CA ARG A 198 23.39 -13.17 -13.28
C ARG A 198 21.87 -13.14 -13.16
N TRP A 199 21.32 -11.94 -13.01
CA TRP A 199 19.87 -11.72 -13.13
C TRP A 199 19.37 -12.17 -14.50
N THR A 200 18.29 -12.94 -14.53
CA THR A 200 17.62 -13.39 -15.76
C THR A 200 16.22 -12.80 -15.85
N GLY A 201 15.85 -12.27 -17.01
CA GLY A 201 14.53 -11.70 -17.27
C GLY A 201 14.53 -10.17 -17.29
N GLU A 202 13.32 -9.60 -17.24
CA GLU A 202 13.14 -8.15 -17.18
C GLU A 202 13.69 -7.60 -15.87
N PHE A 203 14.46 -6.51 -15.97
CA PHE A 203 15.12 -5.92 -14.82
C PHE A 203 14.29 -4.78 -14.24
N SER A 204 13.98 -4.87 -12.96
CA SER A 204 13.64 -3.72 -12.12
C SER A 204 14.47 -3.80 -10.85
N PHE A 205 14.92 -2.66 -10.32
CA PHE A 205 15.74 -2.67 -9.11
C PHE A 205 14.95 -3.21 -7.90
N ALA A 206 13.65 -2.99 -7.84
CA ALA A 206 12.79 -3.57 -6.80
C ALA A 206 12.79 -5.10 -6.85
N SER A 207 12.58 -5.71 -8.02
CA SER A 207 12.62 -7.16 -8.20
C SER A 207 14.00 -7.73 -7.92
N TYR A 208 15.06 -7.05 -8.39
CA TYR A 208 16.44 -7.44 -8.13
C TYR A 208 16.76 -7.41 -6.63
N LEU A 209 16.42 -6.31 -5.94
CA LEU A 209 16.70 -6.16 -4.51
C LEU A 209 15.92 -7.20 -3.68
N GLN A 210 14.68 -7.50 -4.06
CA GLN A 210 13.87 -8.56 -3.44
C GLN A 210 14.58 -9.91 -3.58
N GLY A 211 14.97 -10.30 -4.80
CA GLY A 211 15.70 -11.55 -5.03
C GLY A 211 17.07 -11.58 -4.33
N PHE A 212 17.74 -10.44 -4.22
CA PHE A 212 19.00 -10.34 -3.48
C PHE A 212 18.79 -10.62 -1.99
N LEU A 213 17.80 -9.98 -1.36
CA LEU A 213 17.47 -10.20 0.05
C LEU A 213 17.01 -11.64 0.32
N GLU A 214 16.22 -12.23 -0.58
CA GLU A 214 15.83 -13.64 -0.51
C GLU A 214 17.03 -14.57 -0.58
N GLY A 215 17.98 -14.30 -1.48
CA GLY A 215 19.26 -15.02 -1.56
C GLY A 215 20.12 -14.90 -0.30
N LEU A 216 19.93 -13.85 0.50
CA LEU A 216 20.54 -13.70 1.83
C LEU A 216 19.76 -14.40 2.96
N GLY A 217 18.63 -15.06 2.64
CA GLY A 217 17.74 -15.66 3.64
C GLY A 217 16.80 -14.64 4.32
N VAL A 218 16.63 -13.45 3.75
CA VAL A 218 15.79 -12.37 4.29
C VAL A 218 14.51 -12.25 3.44
N SER A 219 13.57 -13.18 3.64
CA SER A 219 12.27 -13.20 2.93
C SER A 219 11.25 -12.19 3.48
N ASP A 220 11.37 -11.81 4.74
CA ASP A 220 10.33 -11.04 5.44
C ASP A 220 10.41 -9.53 5.17
N THR A 221 11.46 -9.08 4.47
CA THR A 221 11.61 -7.67 4.09
C THR A 221 10.93 -7.42 2.76
N GLN A 222 9.86 -6.63 2.80
CA GLN A 222 9.15 -6.23 1.60
C GLN A 222 9.87 -5.10 0.86
N VAL A 223 10.13 -5.32 -0.43
CA VAL A 223 10.64 -4.31 -1.36
C VAL A 223 9.49 -3.79 -2.23
N PHE A 224 9.36 -2.46 -2.31
CA PHE A 224 8.31 -1.80 -3.06
C PHE A 224 8.87 -1.18 -4.35
N SER A 225 8.21 -1.48 -5.47
CA SER A 225 8.42 -0.82 -6.76
C SER A 225 7.55 0.43 -6.94
N THR A 226 6.63 0.69 -6.01
CA THR A 226 5.75 1.86 -6.03
C THR A 226 5.84 2.62 -4.71
N MET A 227 5.60 3.92 -4.76
CA MET A 227 5.50 4.78 -3.58
C MET A 227 4.42 5.82 -3.84
N ASN A 228 3.55 6.04 -2.86
CA ASN A 228 2.39 6.94 -3.02
C ASN A 228 1.53 6.59 -4.24
N GLY A 229 1.32 5.30 -4.56
CA GLY A 229 0.55 4.89 -5.74
C GLY A 229 1.26 5.06 -7.08
N LYS A 230 2.42 5.73 -7.13
CA LYS A 230 3.20 5.93 -8.35
C LYS A 230 4.33 4.90 -8.48
N PRO A 231 4.60 4.38 -9.69
CA PRO A 231 5.76 3.54 -9.92
C PRO A 231 7.05 4.34 -9.73
N LEU A 232 8.00 3.79 -8.97
CA LEU A 232 9.35 4.33 -8.86
C LEU A 232 10.08 4.15 -10.18
N ALA A 233 11.10 4.97 -10.42
CA ALA A 233 12.01 4.79 -11.55
C ALA A 233 12.62 3.37 -11.50
N PHE A 234 12.90 2.76 -12.66
CA PHE A 234 13.32 1.35 -12.74
C PHE A 234 14.60 1.01 -11.93
N PHE A 235 15.44 2.01 -11.66
CA PHE A 235 16.67 1.89 -10.86
C PHE A 235 16.47 2.25 -9.38
N GLN A 236 15.23 2.48 -8.93
CA GLN A 236 14.86 2.78 -7.55
C GLN A 236 13.93 1.72 -6.97
N ALA A 237 14.05 1.54 -5.66
CA ALA A 237 13.21 0.68 -4.87
C ALA A 237 13.01 1.33 -3.49
N ALA A 238 11.89 1.04 -2.84
CA ALA A 238 11.64 1.48 -1.48
C ALA A 238 11.58 0.29 -0.52
N VAL A 239 12.06 0.50 0.69
CA VAL A 239 12.02 -0.49 1.79
C VAL A 239 11.62 0.21 3.08
N ILE A 240 11.05 -0.53 4.03
CA ILE A 240 10.76 0.03 5.35
C ILE A 240 12.08 0.35 6.06
N ARG A 241 12.25 1.61 6.49
CA ARG A 241 13.51 2.12 7.05
C ARG A 241 13.97 1.35 8.29
N SER A 242 13.04 0.94 9.16
CA SER A 242 13.37 0.13 10.34
C SER A 242 13.92 -1.23 9.96
N HIS A 243 13.31 -1.91 8.97
CA HIS A 243 13.80 -3.20 8.48
C HIS A 243 15.16 -3.03 7.81
N TRP A 244 15.31 -2.01 6.96
CA TRP A 244 16.58 -1.71 6.29
C TRP A 244 17.72 -1.48 7.30
N ARG A 245 17.48 -0.73 8.38
CA ARG A 245 18.49 -0.51 9.43
C ARG A 245 18.95 -1.78 10.12
N LEU A 246 18.06 -2.76 10.29
CA LEU A 246 18.40 -4.04 10.93
C LEU A 246 19.26 -4.92 10.02
N LEU A 247 19.09 -4.80 8.70
CA LEU A 247 19.78 -5.64 7.71
C LEU A 247 20.96 -4.95 7.03
N ALA A 248 21.16 -3.64 7.22
CA ALA A 248 22.14 -2.83 6.49
C ALA A 248 23.56 -3.40 6.59
N ASP A 249 24.05 -3.74 7.79
CA ASP A 249 25.41 -4.24 7.97
C ASP A 249 25.63 -5.59 7.26
N TRP A 250 24.64 -6.48 7.34
CA TRP A 250 24.68 -7.78 6.68
C TRP A 250 24.61 -7.63 5.15
N PHE A 251 23.74 -6.74 4.69
CA PHE A 251 23.61 -6.38 3.29
C PHE A 251 24.92 -5.81 2.74
N ASP A 252 25.55 -4.87 3.44
CA ASP A 252 26.79 -4.23 3.02
C ASP A 252 27.94 -5.25 2.90
N HIS A 253 28.04 -6.19 3.84
CA HIS A 253 29.03 -7.27 3.76
C HIS A 253 28.79 -8.18 2.55
N ALA A 254 27.54 -8.58 2.30
CA ALA A 254 27.19 -9.36 1.12
C ALA A 254 27.42 -8.58 -0.18
N TRP A 255 27.11 -7.28 -0.20
CA TRP A 255 27.30 -6.39 -1.35
C TRP A 255 28.77 -6.19 -1.71
N GLN A 256 29.67 -6.17 -0.71
CA GLN A 256 31.11 -6.18 -0.95
C GLN A 256 31.56 -7.46 -1.65
N CYS A 257 31.07 -8.62 -1.21
CA CYS A 257 31.34 -9.90 -1.88
C CYS A 257 30.77 -9.90 -3.31
N GLN A 258 29.53 -9.42 -3.49
CA GLN A 258 28.89 -9.26 -4.80
C GLN A 258 29.77 -8.42 -5.74
N THR A 259 30.31 -7.31 -5.23
CA THR A 259 31.17 -6.40 -5.98
C THR A 259 32.44 -7.11 -6.47
N LEU A 260 33.07 -7.92 -5.61
CA LEU A 260 34.24 -8.73 -5.98
C LEU A 260 33.90 -9.78 -7.04
N ALA A 261 32.74 -10.44 -6.92
CA ALA A 261 32.28 -11.41 -7.91
C ALA A 261 32.00 -10.74 -9.24
N TYR A 262 31.34 -9.58 -9.25
CA TYR A 262 31.03 -8.81 -10.44
C TYR A 262 32.29 -8.37 -11.19
N GLN A 263 33.34 -7.98 -10.46
CA GLN A 263 34.65 -7.67 -11.04
C GLN A 263 35.35 -8.88 -11.65
N GLN A 264 35.12 -10.09 -11.12
CA GLN A 264 35.69 -11.32 -11.64
C GLN A 264 34.95 -11.82 -12.90
N ASP A 265 33.63 -11.59 -12.98
CA ASP A 265 32.77 -12.02 -14.08
C ASP A 265 32.86 -11.14 -15.33
N SER A 266 33.21 -9.87 -15.15
CA SER A 266 33.36 -8.95 -16.27
C SER A 266 34.79 -9.02 -16.81
N ASP A 267 34.96 -9.48 -18.06
CA ASP A 267 36.22 -9.37 -18.84
C ASP A 267 36.71 -7.92 -19.02
N PHE A 268 35.97 -6.95 -18.48
CA PHE A 268 36.28 -5.54 -18.55
C PHE A 268 37.03 -5.10 -17.29
N SER A 269 38.13 -4.38 -17.49
CA SER A 269 38.88 -3.64 -16.45
C SER A 269 38.03 -2.48 -15.90
N LEU A 270 36.98 -2.80 -15.15
CA LEU A 270 35.98 -1.83 -14.74
C LEU A 270 36.36 -1.21 -13.41
N ARG A 271 36.89 0.01 -13.50
CA ARG A 271 36.99 0.97 -12.38
C ARG A 271 35.63 1.32 -11.76
N HIS A 272 34.53 0.83 -12.33
CA HIS A 272 33.17 1.17 -11.95
C HIS A 272 32.35 -0.09 -11.68
N THR A 273 32.00 -0.28 -10.42
CA THR A 273 31.13 -1.37 -9.95
C THR A 273 29.74 -0.85 -9.62
N PRO A 274 28.71 -1.72 -9.63
CA PRO A 274 27.39 -1.40 -9.15
C PRO A 274 27.42 -0.80 -7.74
N LYS A 275 26.69 0.30 -7.56
CA LYS A 275 26.55 0.97 -6.27
C LYS A 275 25.09 1.10 -5.90
N ILE A 276 24.73 0.64 -4.72
CA ILE A 276 23.45 0.94 -4.09
C ILE A 276 23.69 2.06 -3.09
N CYS A 277 22.86 3.09 -3.14
CA CYS A 277 22.90 4.18 -2.18
C CYS A 277 21.50 4.58 -1.71
N ASP A 278 21.42 5.04 -0.47
CA ASP A 278 20.26 5.76 0.03
C ASP A 278 20.09 7.04 -0.76
N HIS A 279 18.93 7.16 -1.39
CA HIS A 279 18.60 8.24 -2.28
C HIS A 279 17.48 9.07 -1.65
N LYS A 280 17.80 10.31 -1.29
CA LYS A 280 16.94 11.18 -0.46
C LYS A 280 15.54 11.44 -1.03
N THR A 281 15.34 11.29 -2.33
CA THR A 281 14.09 11.66 -3.02
C THR A 281 13.65 10.62 -4.03
N ALA A 282 12.45 10.07 -3.83
CA ALA A 282 11.79 9.21 -4.81
C ALA A 282 11.69 9.92 -6.17
N ARG A 283 12.04 9.19 -7.23
CA ARG A 283 11.81 9.54 -8.62
C ARG A 283 10.79 8.56 -9.15
N PHE A 284 9.78 9.07 -9.84
CA PHE A 284 8.72 8.25 -10.38
C PHE A 284 8.99 7.99 -11.86
N ALA A 285 8.65 6.80 -12.32
CA ALA A 285 8.64 6.51 -13.75
C ALA A 285 7.59 7.39 -14.43
N VAL A 286 7.91 7.88 -15.62
CA VAL A 286 6.89 8.47 -16.49
C VAL A 286 6.06 7.30 -16.97
N VAL A 287 4.85 7.17 -16.43
CA VAL A 287 3.84 6.35 -17.06
C VAL A 287 3.43 7.17 -18.27
N GLU A 288 3.87 6.74 -19.46
CA GLU A 288 3.29 7.28 -20.70
C GLU A 288 1.79 7.07 -20.55
N ASP A 289 1.04 8.16 -20.39
CA ASP A 289 -0.42 8.11 -20.34
C ASP A 289 -0.82 7.37 -21.61
N PRO A 290 -1.36 6.14 -21.51
CA PRO A 290 -1.57 5.31 -22.68
C PRO A 290 -2.77 5.89 -23.41
N GLU A 291 -2.58 6.98 -24.17
CA GLU A 291 -3.58 7.81 -24.82
C GLU A 291 -5.00 7.40 -24.45
N ALA A 292 -5.35 7.67 -23.19
CA ALA A 292 -6.73 7.57 -22.78
C ALA A 292 -7.36 8.80 -23.39
N SER A 293 -7.79 8.68 -24.65
CA SER A 293 -8.98 9.37 -25.12
C SER A 293 -10.11 8.92 -24.19
N ILE A 294 -10.14 9.50 -22.99
CA ILE A 294 -11.35 9.69 -22.24
C ILE A 294 -12.09 10.70 -23.09
N GLU A 295 -12.75 10.22 -24.15
CA GLU A 295 -13.88 10.92 -24.68
C GLU A 295 -14.78 11.16 -23.48
N ASP A 296 -14.96 12.44 -23.16
CA ASP A 296 -15.78 12.97 -22.08
C ASP A 296 -17.26 12.71 -22.44
N GLU A 297 -17.62 11.43 -22.65
CA GLU A 297 -18.98 10.97 -22.67
C GLU A 297 -19.51 11.10 -21.25
N LYS A 298 -20.26 12.17 -21.04
CA LYS A 298 -21.13 12.39 -19.88
C LYS A 298 -22.00 11.15 -19.63
N SER A 299 -21.50 10.23 -18.81
CA SER A 299 -22.31 9.25 -18.09
C SER A 299 -21.61 8.84 -16.79
N PRO A 300 -22.34 8.77 -15.66
CA PRO A 300 -21.76 8.74 -14.33
C PRO A 300 -21.18 7.35 -14.02
N VAL A 301 -19.85 7.27 -14.06
CA VAL A 301 -19.01 6.23 -13.46
C VAL A 301 -19.00 4.89 -14.21
N SER A 302 -17.91 4.67 -14.95
CA SER A 302 -17.41 3.33 -15.27
C SER A 302 -15.95 3.24 -14.79
N VAL A 303 -15.72 2.42 -13.75
CA VAL A 303 -14.39 2.11 -13.19
C VAL A 303 -14.03 0.71 -13.64
N ARG A 304 -12.90 0.52 -14.35
CA ARG A 304 -12.34 -0.81 -14.58
C ARG A 304 -10.82 -0.83 -14.37
N ARG A 305 -10.41 -1.80 -13.53
CA ARG A 305 -9.04 -2.22 -13.12
C ARG A 305 -8.41 -1.60 -11.86
N THR A 306 -9.22 -1.40 -10.82
CA THR A 306 -8.75 -1.22 -9.42
C THR A 306 -9.61 -2.01 -8.45
N PHE A 307 -9.40 -3.32 -8.40
CA PHE A 307 -10.09 -4.17 -7.44
C PHE A 307 -9.29 -4.25 -6.14
N ILE A 308 -9.93 -3.87 -5.04
CA ILE A 308 -9.63 -4.44 -3.72
C ILE A 308 -10.09 -5.88 -3.81
N HIS A 309 -9.16 -6.81 -4.01
CA HIS A 309 -9.42 -8.21 -3.70
C HIS A 309 -9.43 -8.31 -2.18
N VAL A 310 -10.62 -8.34 -1.59
CA VAL A 310 -10.79 -8.82 -0.23
C VAL A 310 -10.74 -10.33 -0.36
N ASP A 311 -9.66 -10.97 0.07
CA ASP A 311 -9.58 -12.42 0.08
C ASP A 311 -10.78 -12.97 0.87
N ASP A 312 -11.59 -13.78 0.21
CA ASP A 312 -12.60 -14.59 0.90
C ASP A 312 -11.83 -15.57 1.79
N ASP A 313 -11.90 -15.36 3.11
CA ASP A 313 -11.21 -16.18 4.09
C ASP A 313 -11.60 -17.67 3.88
N PRO A 314 -10.68 -18.56 3.48
CA PRO A 314 -11.00 -19.93 3.06
C PRO A 314 -11.50 -20.82 4.21
N LEU A 315 -11.58 -20.28 5.43
CA LEU A 315 -12.02 -20.99 6.64
C LEU A 315 -13.55 -21.00 6.85
N CYS A 316 -14.35 -20.54 5.87
CA CYS A 316 -15.80 -20.66 5.94
C CYS A 316 -16.28 -21.87 5.11
N PRO A 317 -16.49 -23.07 5.70
CA PRO A 317 -17.01 -24.20 4.94
C PRO A 317 -18.42 -23.85 4.44
N ALA A 318 -18.57 -23.81 3.12
CA ALA A 318 -19.85 -23.61 2.46
C ALA A 318 -20.81 -24.71 2.92
N GLN A 319 -21.83 -24.34 3.70
CA GLN A 319 -22.94 -25.22 4.02
C GLN A 319 -23.77 -25.43 2.74
N HIS A 320 -23.43 -26.47 1.98
CA HIS A 320 -24.32 -26.97 0.94
C HIS A 320 -25.56 -27.59 1.60
N ALA A 321 -26.63 -26.80 1.66
CA ALA A 321 -27.97 -27.29 1.93
C ALA A 321 -28.40 -28.24 0.80
N ARG A 322 -28.60 -29.50 1.17
CA ARG A 322 -29.34 -30.48 0.37
C ARG A 322 -30.79 -30.00 0.22
N SER A 323 -31.27 -29.90 -1.01
CA SER A 323 -32.68 -30.15 -1.32
C SER A 323 -32.77 -30.96 -2.60
N LYS A 324 -32.86 -32.29 -2.45
CA LYS A 324 -33.54 -33.13 -3.43
C LYS A 324 -34.96 -33.27 -2.92
N SER A 325 -35.91 -32.69 -3.65
CA SER A 325 -37.33 -32.99 -3.52
C SER A 325 -37.83 -33.36 -4.91
N LYS A 326 -38.22 -34.63 -5.00
CA LYS A 326 -39.02 -35.35 -6.01
C LYS A 326 -39.12 -34.76 -7.41
#